data_AF-A0A955K173-F1
#
_entry.id   AF-A0A955K173-F1
#
_cell.length_a   1.000
_cell.length_b   1.000
_cell.length_c   1.000
_cell.angle_alpha   90.00
_cell.angle_beta   90.00
_cell.angle_gamma   90.00
#
_symmetry.space_group_name_H-M   'P 1'
#
loop_
_entity.id
_entity.type
_entity.pdbx_description
1 polymer ?
#
loop_
_entity_poly.entity_id
_entity_poly.type
_entity_poly.pdbx_seq_one_letter_code
_entity_poly.pdbx_strand_id
1 'polypeptide(L)'
;MQSEELKKYVTEIIEQKKLSGVDQDIKDKLIDDLTNRLQEQINRALINALNDEQFKEFEKLVDAEDAEKVSTFFADNNIPVQEITTQVLVKFRVAYLGS
;
A
#
# COMPACT_ATOMS: atom_id res chain seq x y z
N MET A 1 -6.12 -8.93 6.27
CA MET A 1 -4.79 -9.55 6.35
C MET A 1 -3.67 -8.65 5.83
N GLN A 2 -3.81 -7.98 4.67
CA GLN A 2 -2.76 -7.07 4.14
C GLN A 2 -2.33 -5.94 5.10
N SER A 3 -3.24 -5.42 5.93
CA SER A 3 -2.94 -4.32 6.87
C SER A 3 -1.87 -4.67 7.92
N GLU A 4 -1.83 -5.91 8.42
CA GLU A 4 -0.90 -6.29 9.49
C GLU A 4 0.54 -6.45 8.98
N GLU A 5 0.70 -6.97 7.75
CA GLU A 5 2.01 -7.10 7.11
C GLU A 5 2.60 -5.74 6.75
N LEU A 6 1.77 -4.82 6.23
CA LEU A 6 2.18 -3.44 5.98
C LEU A 6 2.53 -2.70 7.28
N LYS A 7 1.77 -2.94 8.35
CA LYS A 7 2.09 -2.38 9.68
C LYS A 7 3.43 -2.87 10.18
N LYS A 8 3.68 -4.18 10.14
CA LYS A 8 4.99 -4.75 10.50
C LYS A 8 6.13 -4.14 9.69
N TYR A 9 5.96 -4.03 8.38
CA TYR A 9 6.97 -3.45 7.49
C TYR A 9 7.30 -1.99 7.85
N VAL A 10 6.28 -1.18 8.13
CA VAL A 10 6.46 0.22 8.55
C VAL A 10 7.14 0.30 9.92
N THR A 11 6.76 -0.56 10.87
CA THR A 11 7.43 -0.65 12.18
C THR A 11 8.93 -0.90 12.01
N GLU A 12 9.32 -1.85 11.17
CA GLU A 12 10.74 -2.15 10.90
C GLU A 12 11.50 -0.95 10.32
N ILE A 13 10.85 -0.13 9.47
CA ILE A 13 11.43 1.12 8.94
C ILE A 13 11.62 2.15 10.06
N ILE A 14 10.61 2.35 10.91
CA ILE A 14 10.68 3.32 12.02
C ILE A 14 11.74 2.93 13.05
N GLU A 15 11.87 1.64 13.36
CA GLU A 15 12.93 1.13 14.24
C GLU A 15 14.33 1.36 13.65
N GLN A 16 14.51 1.13 12.34
CA GLN A 16 15.77 1.38 11.64
C GLN A 16 16.16 2.87 11.63
N LYS A 17 15.17 3.77 11.60
CA LYS A 17 15.37 5.22 11.71
C LYS A 17 15.98 5.65 13.04
N LYS A 18 15.93 4.80 14.08
CA LYS A 18 16.48 5.06 15.42
C LYS A 18 16.04 6.42 15.98
N LEU A 19 14.74 6.73 15.88
CA LEU A 19 14.17 7.98 16.39
C LEU A 19 14.40 8.08 17.91
N SER A 20 15.29 8.98 18.33
CA SER A 20 15.56 9.28 19.73
C SER A 20 14.64 10.38 20.24
N GLY A 21 14.23 10.30 21.52
CA GLY A 21 13.41 11.33 22.16
C GLY A 21 11.93 11.37 21.72
N VAL A 22 11.47 10.38 20.96
CA VAL A 22 10.05 10.25 20.57
C VAL A 22 9.35 9.27 21.51
N ASP A 23 8.25 9.73 22.11
CA ASP A 23 7.37 8.93 22.96
C ASP A 23 6.76 7.75 22.19
N GLN A 24 6.46 6.65 22.87
CA GLN A 24 5.83 5.47 22.29
C GLN A 24 4.47 5.81 21.65
N ASP A 25 3.65 6.63 22.29
CA ASP A 25 2.33 7.01 21.75
C ASP A 25 2.45 7.77 20.42
N ILE A 26 3.52 8.57 20.27
CA ILE A 26 3.80 9.31 19.04
C ILE A 26 4.33 8.34 17.97
N LYS A 27 5.15 7.37 18.34
CA LYS A 27 5.64 6.33 17.42
C LYS A 27 4.49 5.48 16.89
N ASP A 28 3.55 5.09 17.74
CA ASP A 28 2.42 4.25 17.34
C ASP A 28 1.52 4.99 16.35
N LYS A 29 1.22 6.27 16.60
CA LYS A 29 0.49 7.13 15.64
C LYS A 29 1.25 7.29 14.33
N LEU A 30 2.57 7.48 14.39
CA LEU A 30 3.39 7.60 13.19
C LEU A 30 3.36 6.31 12.37
N ILE A 31 3.41 5.14 13.01
CA ILE A 31 3.30 3.84 12.34
C ILE A 31 1.95 3.75 11.63
N ASP A 32 0.85 4.03 12.33
CA ASP A 32 -0.49 3.93 11.73
C ASP A 32 -0.66 4.89 10.53
N ASP A 33 -0.22 6.14 10.66
CA ASP A 33 -0.26 7.13 9.57
C ASP A 33 0.55 6.68 8.35
N LEU A 34 1.75 6.13 8.59
CA LEU A 34 2.64 5.67 7.52
C LEU A 34 2.14 4.39 6.87
N THR A 35 1.54 3.48 7.63
CA THR A 35 0.88 2.28 7.10
C THR A 35 -0.27 2.66 6.17
N ASN A 36 -1.13 3.60 6.59
CA ASN A 36 -2.22 4.09 5.74
C ASN A 36 -1.69 4.72 4.44
N ARG A 37 -0.67 5.57 4.53
CA ARG A 37 -0.04 6.19 3.35
C ARG A 37 0.58 5.16 2.41
N LEU A 38 1.23 4.13 2.94
CA LEU A 38 1.81 3.06 2.13
C LEU A 38 0.71 2.28 1.39
N GLN A 39 -0.37 1.94 2.08
CA GLN A 39 -1.52 1.27 1.48
C GLN A 39 -2.15 2.11 0.35
N GLU A 40 -2.34 3.41 0.57
CA GLU A 40 -2.83 4.33 -0.47
C GLU A 40 -1.90 4.39 -1.70
N GLN A 41 -0.58 4.36 -1.49
CA GLN A 41 0.39 4.35 -2.58
C GLN A 41 0.34 3.05 -3.38
N ILE A 42 0.18 1.90 -2.71
CA ILE A 42 0.01 0.60 -3.38
C ILE A 42 -1.27 0.61 -4.20
N ASN A 43 -2.41 0.99 -3.61
CA ASN A 43 -3.70 1.05 -4.30
C ASN A 43 -3.63 1.96 -5.53
N ARG A 44 -3.03 3.15 -5.39
CA ARG A 44 -2.86 4.08 -6.51
C ARG A 44 -1.98 3.50 -7.61
N ALA A 45 -0.89 2.81 -7.26
CA ALA A 45 0.00 2.21 -8.24
C ALA A 45 -0.70 1.08 -9.01
N LEU A 46 -1.53 0.27 -8.34
CA LEU A 46 -2.33 -0.77 -8.98
C LEU A 46 -3.37 -0.18 -9.93
N ILE A 47 -4.10 0.86 -9.49
CA ILE A 47 -5.09 1.56 -10.33
C ILE A 47 -4.42 2.19 -11.56
N ASN A 48 -3.25 2.81 -11.39
CA ASN A 48 -2.50 3.42 -12.49
C ASN A 48 -1.91 2.41 -13.48
N ALA A 49 -1.86 1.12 -13.12
CA ALA A 49 -1.42 0.06 -14.03
C ALA A 49 -2.56 -0.42 -14.95
N LEU A 50 -3.81 -0.03 -14.67
CA LEU A 50 -4.95 -0.35 -15.51
C LEU A 50 -4.92 0.49 -16.79
N ASN A 51 -5.30 -0.14 -17.90
CA ASN A 51 -5.64 0.63 -19.10
C ASN A 51 -7.03 1.28 -18.97
N ASP A 52 -7.40 2.15 -19.93
CA ASP A 52 -8.66 2.89 -19.89
C ASP A 52 -9.93 2.02 -19.81
N GLU A 53 -9.90 0.83 -20.44
CA GLU A 53 -11.03 -0.10 -20.42
C GLU A 53 -11.15 -0.80 -19.06
N GLN A 54 -10.02 -1.32 -18.55
CA GLN A 54 -9.93 -1.94 -17.24
C GLN A 54 -10.28 -0.97 -16.11
N PHE A 55 -9.85 0.29 -16.21
CA PHE A 55 -10.18 1.32 -15.23
C PHE A 55 -11.70 1.55 -15.14
N LYS A 56 -12.37 1.68 -16.30
CA LYS A 56 -13.84 1.83 -16.36
C LYS A 56 -14.59 0.61 -15.85
N GLU A 57 -14.07 -0.58 -16.07
CA GLU A 57 -14.66 -1.81 -15.53
C GLU A 57 -14.49 -1.87 -14.01
N PHE A 58 -13.29 -1.56 -13.51
CA PHE A 58 -13.00 -1.50 -12.08
C PHE A 58 -13.88 -0.49 -11.35
N GLU A 59 -14.05 0.72 -11.91
CA GLU A 59 -14.92 1.77 -11.35
C GLU A 59 -16.36 1.27 -11.15
N LYS A 60 -16.93 0.56 -12.14
CA LYS A 60 -18.27 -0.02 -12.03
C LYS A 60 -18.38 -1.09 -10.94
N LEU A 61 -17.33 -1.89 -10.74
CA LEU A 61 -17.31 -2.92 -9.70
C LEU A 61 -17.28 -2.29 -8.30
N VAL A 62 -16.53 -1.19 -8.15
CA VAL A 62 -16.47 -0.41 -6.91
C VAL A 62 -17.83 0.25 -6.63
N ASP A 63 -18.44 0.89 -7.63
CA ASP A 63 -19.75 1.53 -7.51
C ASP A 63 -20.87 0.53 -7.20
N ALA A 64 -20.74 -0.71 -7.68
CA ALA A 64 -21.68 -1.79 -7.40
C ALA A 64 -21.49 -2.44 -6.02
N GLU A 65 -20.48 -2.01 -5.25
CA GLU A 65 -20.07 -2.60 -3.97
C GLU A 65 -19.81 -4.13 -4.05
N ASP A 66 -19.41 -4.63 -5.22
CA ASP A 66 -19.14 -6.05 -5.46
C ASP A 66 -17.73 -6.41 -4.96
N ALA A 67 -17.62 -6.53 -3.63
CA ALA A 67 -16.35 -6.75 -2.94
C ALA A 67 -15.60 -8.01 -3.41
N GLU A 68 -16.34 -9.06 -3.82
CA GLU A 68 -15.75 -10.29 -4.33
C GLU A 68 -15.02 -10.02 -5.66
N LYS A 69 -15.70 -9.39 -6.63
CA LYS A 69 -15.07 -9.06 -7.92
C LYS A 69 -13.98 -8.01 -7.80
N VAL A 70 -14.14 -7.01 -6.93
CA VAL A 70 -13.09 -6.03 -6.66
C VAL A 70 -11.81 -6.72 -6.15
N SER A 71 -11.95 -7.78 -5.35
CA SER A 71 -10.80 -8.50 -4.79
C SER A 71 -10.05 -9.36 -5.81
N THR A 72 -10.71 -9.88 -6.85
CA THR A 72 -10.09 -10.72 -7.88
C THR A 72 -9.71 -9.97 -9.15
N PHE A 73 -10.27 -8.76 -9.36
CA PHE A 73 -10.15 -7.99 -10.60
C PHE A 73 -8.72 -7.88 -11.13
N PHE A 74 -7.78 -7.52 -10.26
CA PHE A 74 -6.38 -7.36 -10.66
C PHE A 74 -5.76 -8.69 -11.13
N ALA A 75 -6.06 -9.80 -10.45
CA ALA A 75 -5.58 -11.12 -10.84
C ALA A 75 -6.20 -11.57 -12.17
N ASP A 76 -7.50 -11.39 -12.33
CA ASP A 76 -8.26 -11.76 -13.54
C ASP A 76 -7.78 -10.98 -14.78
N ASN A 77 -7.27 -9.77 -14.57
CA ASN A 77 -6.75 -8.89 -15.63
C ASN A 77 -5.25 -9.01 -15.88
N ASN A 78 -4.57 -10.01 -15.31
CA ASN A 78 -3.11 -10.18 -15.39
C ASN A 78 -2.30 -8.96 -14.91
N ILE A 79 -2.91 -8.20 -14.00
CA ILE A 79 -2.30 -7.35 -12.96
C ILE A 79 -0.98 -7.84 -12.35
N PRO A 80 0.25 -7.33 -12.61
CA PRO A 80 1.44 -7.78 -11.87
C PRO A 80 1.46 -7.20 -10.44
N VAL A 81 0.49 -7.57 -9.61
CA VAL A 81 0.23 -7.01 -8.27
C VAL A 81 1.46 -7.11 -7.38
N GLN A 82 2.12 -8.27 -7.36
CA GLN A 82 3.29 -8.50 -6.52
C GLN A 82 4.48 -7.62 -6.92
N GLU A 83 4.72 -7.43 -8.21
CA GLU A 83 5.81 -6.61 -8.73
C GLU A 83 5.56 -5.14 -8.39
N ILE A 84 4.35 -4.63 -8.71
CA ILE A 84 3.96 -3.25 -8.42
C ILE A 84 4.08 -2.96 -6.92
N THR A 85 3.56 -3.86 -6.07
CA THR A 85 3.64 -3.73 -4.61
C THR A 85 5.09 -3.67 -4.15
N THR A 86 5.95 -4.55 -4.68
CA THR A 86 7.39 -4.58 -4.32
C THR A 86 8.08 -3.27 -4.71
N GLN A 87 7.81 -2.74 -5.90
CA GLN A 87 8.37 -1.46 -6.35
C GLN A 87 7.94 -0.31 -5.44
N VAL A 88 6.68 -0.28 -5.00
CA VAL A 88 6.18 0.73 -4.06
C VAL A 88 6.87 0.60 -2.70
N LEU A 89 6.99 -0.61 -2.15
CA LEU A 89 7.68 -0.85 -0.88
C LEU A 89 9.13 -0.36 -0.93
N VAL A 90 9.88 -0.71 -1.98
CA VAL A 90 11.28 -0.26 -2.13
C VAL A 90 11.37 1.26 -2.18
N LYS A 91 10.53 1.91 -3.00
CA LYS A 91 10.49 3.38 -3.09
C LYS A 91 10.15 4.04 -1.74
N PHE A 92 9.17 3.48 -1.03
CA PHE A 92 8.76 3.96 0.29
C PHE A 92 9.92 3.86 1.29
N ARG A 93 10.60 2.72 1.35
CA ARG A 93 11.77 2.54 2.22
C ARG A 93 12.85 3.58 1.96
N VAL A 94 13.19 3.82 0.69
CA VAL A 94 14.20 4.83 0.32
C VAL A 94 13.75 6.23 0.76
N ALA A 95 12.48 6.58 0.55
CA ALA A 95 11.95 7.89 0.94
C ALA A 95 12.03 8.15 2.44
N TYR A 96 11.84 7.13 3.28
CA TYR A 96 11.83 7.28 4.74
C TYR A 96 13.16 6.99 5.42
N LEU A 97 13.97 6.04 4.95
CA LEU A 97 15.28 5.74 5.54
C LEU A 97 16.41 6.60 4.96
N GLY A 98 16.22 7.18 3.77
CA GLY A 98 17.34 7.70 2.98
C GLY A 98 18.11 6.56 2.31
N SER A 99 18.97 6.93 1.36
CA SER A 99 19.90 6.02 0.68
C SER A 99 21.02 5.55 1.61
#